data_AF-A0A9P5NE04-F1
#
_entry.id   AF-A0A9P5NE04-F1
#
_cell.length_a   1.000
_cell.length_b   1.000
_cell.length_c   1.000
_cell.angle_alpha   90.00
_cell.angle_beta   90.00
_cell.angle_gamma   90.00
#
_symmetry.space_group_name_H-M   'P 1'
#
loop_
_entity.id
_entity.type
_entity.pdbx_description
1 polymer ?
#
loop_
_entity_poly.entity_id
_entity_poly.type
_entity_poly.pdbx_seq_one_letter_code
_entity_poly.pdbx_strand_id
1 'polypeptide(L)'
;MTQSPEPESKTAIQEAMFSKVSIQDSKTYTQSGNYPLGQSEEHACVNFIQRFLASCDPPMTQYLEAFKAFGVTEIHLRPLSKWEVNRRKDLLKKILEKVSQPVSDLDLTFLDNHACTYFN
;
A
#
# COMPACT_ATOMS: atom_id res chain seq x y z
N MET A 1 12.95 35.94 33.02
CA MET A 1 13.22 34.66 32.35
C MET A 1 11.94 33.84 32.44
N THR A 2 11.11 33.86 31.40
CA THR A 2 9.85 33.11 31.35
C THR A 2 9.98 32.16 30.16
N GLN A 3 10.25 30.89 30.46
CA GLN A 3 10.27 29.80 29.49
C GLN A 3 8.83 29.47 29.12
N SER A 4 8.53 29.65 27.84
CA SER A 4 7.31 29.16 27.19
C SER A 4 7.49 27.67 26.89
N PRO A 5 6.51 26.79 27.17
CA PRO A 5 6.61 25.39 26.81
C PRO A 5 6.40 25.18 25.30
N GLU A 6 7.25 24.31 24.77
CA GLU A 6 7.31 23.77 23.40
C GLU A 6 6.00 23.05 22.98
N PRO A 7 5.54 23.15 21.72
CA PRO A 7 4.44 22.34 21.23
C PRO A 7 4.94 21.02 20.61
N GLU A 8 5.24 20.02 21.43
CA GLU A 8 5.49 18.63 21.00
C GLU A 8 4.17 17.88 20.72
N SER A 9 3.40 18.25 19.71
CA SER A 9 2.08 17.62 19.48
C SER A 9 1.67 17.41 18.02
N LYS A 10 2.61 17.14 17.10
CA LYS A 10 2.22 16.80 15.71
C LYS A 10 2.61 15.41 15.23
N THR A 11 3.49 14.69 15.91
CA THR A 11 3.98 13.39 15.42
C THR A 11 3.26 12.19 16.05
N ALA A 12 2.72 12.33 17.27
CA ALA A 12 2.15 11.21 18.03
C ALA A 12 0.76 10.74 17.54
N ILE A 13 0.00 11.59 16.85
CA ILE A 13 -1.36 11.22 16.39
C ILE A 13 -1.30 10.32 15.15
N GLN A 14 -0.21 10.38 14.38
CA GLN A 14 -0.10 9.61 13.14
C GLN A 14 0.21 8.13 13.42
N GLU A 15 0.90 7.80 14.51
CA GLU A 15 1.20 6.41 14.89
C GLU A 15 -0.02 5.65 15.41
N ALA A 16 -0.99 6.33 16.04
CA ALA A 16 -2.18 5.70 16.58
C ALA A 16 -3.18 5.20 15.52
N MET A 17 -3.13 5.71 14.28
CA MET A 17 -3.98 5.22 13.20
C MET A 17 -3.40 4.00 12.46
N PHE A 18 -2.09 3.77 12.53
CA PHE A 18 -1.45 2.61 11.89
C PHE A 18 -1.47 1.35 12.74
N SER A 19 -1.62 1.48 14.07
CA SER A 19 -1.67 0.33 14.99
C SER A 19 -3.03 -0.39 15.03
N LYS A 20 -4.03 0.04 14.26
CA LYS A 20 -5.32 -0.66 14.09
C LYS A 20 -5.43 -1.49 12.81
N VAL A 21 -4.41 -1.53 11.96
CA VAL A 21 -4.28 -2.63 10.99
C VAL A 21 -3.69 -3.83 11.73
N SER A 22 -4.45 -4.30 12.72
CA SER A 22 -4.35 -5.68 13.16
C SER A 22 -4.96 -6.50 12.03
N ILE A 23 -4.13 -7.24 11.31
CA ILE A 23 -4.57 -8.28 10.38
C ILE A 23 -5.10 -9.45 11.23
N GLN A 24 -6.15 -9.20 12.00
CA GLN A 24 -6.86 -10.17 12.83
C GLN A 24 -8.30 -9.71 12.99
N ASP A 25 -9.03 -9.69 11.88
CA ASP A 25 -10.47 -10.00 11.90
C ASP A 25 -10.90 -10.32 10.48
N SER A 26 -10.63 -11.55 10.09
CA SER A 26 -11.22 -12.20 8.92
C SER A 26 -12.72 -12.41 9.19
N LYS A 27 -13.53 -11.37 9.03
CA LYS A 27 -15.00 -11.50 9.01
C LYS A 27 -15.60 -10.83 7.79
N THR A 28 -15.83 -11.71 6.80
CA THR A 28 -16.98 -11.74 5.88
C THR A 28 -17.29 -10.44 5.15
N TYR A 29 -16.58 -10.19 4.05
CA TYR A 29 -17.18 -9.50 2.92
C TYR A 29 -17.78 -10.54 1.97
N THR A 30 -19.11 -10.57 1.93
CA THR A 30 -19.88 -11.38 0.98
C THR A 30 -19.63 -10.87 -0.43
N GLN A 31 -18.81 -11.59 -1.20
CA GLN A 31 -18.80 -11.46 -2.65
C GLN A 31 -19.22 -12.81 -3.25
N SER A 32 -20.42 -12.79 -3.81
CA SER A 32 -21.05 -13.89 -4.55
C SER A 32 -20.10 -14.46 -5.60
N GLY A 33 -19.58 -15.66 -5.33
CA GLY A 33 -18.81 -16.47 -6.26
C GLY A 33 -18.41 -17.76 -5.57
N ASN A 34 -19.03 -18.87 -5.94
CA ASN A 34 -18.67 -20.21 -5.45
C ASN A 34 -17.23 -20.54 -5.87
N TYR A 35 -16.26 -20.25 -5.01
CA TYR A 35 -14.89 -20.76 -5.15
C TYR A 35 -14.52 -21.58 -3.91
N PRO A 36 -13.94 -22.77 -4.08
CA PRO A 36 -13.62 -23.67 -2.98
C PRO A 36 -12.57 -23.04 -2.06
N LEU A 37 -12.96 -22.89 -0.79
CA LEU A 37 -12.14 -22.40 0.31
C LEU A 37 -10.85 -23.22 0.44
N GLY A 38 -9.70 -22.56 0.31
CA GLY A 38 -8.45 -23.08 0.88
C GLY A 38 -7.16 -22.75 0.12
N GLN A 39 -7.20 -22.45 -1.19
CA GLN A 39 -5.97 -22.26 -1.99
C GLN A 39 -6.03 -21.16 -3.05
N SER A 40 -7.15 -20.41 -3.14
CA SER A 40 -7.43 -19.53 -4.27
C SER A 40 -7.17 -18.04 -4.04
N GLU A 41 -7.11 -17.57 -2.79
CA GLU A 41 -7.13 -16.13 -2.51
C GLU A 41 -5.72 -15.51 -2.57
N GLU A 42 -4.71 -16.20 -2.07
CA GLU A 42 -3.31 -15.71 -2.11
C GLU A 42 -2.81 -15.59 -3.56
N HIS A 43 -3.09 -16.59 -4.39
CA HIS A 43 -2.74 -16.57 -5.82
C HIS A 43 -3.52 -15.50 -6.60
N ALA A 44 -4.79 -15.26 -6.28
CA ALA A 44 -5.58 -14.20 -6.91
C ALA A 44 -5.01 -12.80 -6.58
N CYS A 45 -4.60 -12.59 -5.33
CA CYS A 45 -3.98 -11.34 -4.89
C CYS A 45 -2.63 -11.11 -5.57
N VAL A 46 -1.79 -12.13 -5.67
CA VAL A 46 -0.49 -12.05 -6.35
C VAL A 46 -0.66 -11.74 -7.84
N ASN A 47 -1.63 -12.38 -8.50
CA ASN A 47 -1.91 -12.14 -9.92
C ASN A 47 -2.36 -10.70 -10.18
N PHE A 48 -3.15 -10.12 -9.27
CA PHE A 48 -3.56 -8.71 -9.38
C PHE A 48 -2.35 -7.78 -9.30
N ILE A 49 -1.51 -7.91 -8.26
CA ILE A 49 -0.35 -7.03 -8.06
C ILE A 49 0.62 -7.14 -9.23
N GLN A 50 0.85 -8.35 -9.74
CA GLN A 50 1.70 -8.55 -10.92
C GLN A 50 1.14 -7.81 -12.14
N ARG A 51 -0.18 -7.87 -12.39
CA ARG A 51 -0.83 -7.15 -13.49
C ARG A 51 -0.77 -5.64 -13.31
N PHE A 52 -1.04 -5.15 -12.10
CA PHE A 52 -0.94 -3.73 -11.75
C PHE A 52 0.47 -3.18 -11.99
N LEU A 53 1.50 -3.88 -11.51
CA LEU A 53 2.89 -3.45 -11.73
C LEU A 53 3.32 -3.57 -13.20
N ALA A 54 2.83 -4.58 -13.92
CA ALA A 54 3.09 -4.74 -15.35
C ALA A 54 2.37 -3.71 -16.22
N SER A 55 1.25 -3.14 -15.75
CA SER A 55 0.54 -2.06 -16.46
C SER A 55 1.11 -0.66 -16.22
N CYS A 56 2.10 -0.53 -15.33
CA CYS A 56 2.84 0.71 -15.17
C CYS A 56 3.74 0.96 -16.39
N ASP A 57 3.97 2.22 -16.73
CA ASP A 57 4.90 2.63 -17.79
C ASP A 57 5.97 3.57 -17.19
N PRO A 58 7.21 3.10 -16.96
CA PRO A 58 7.73 1.77 -17.29
C PRO A 58 7.17 0.65 -16.38
N PRO A 59 7.21 -0.62 -16.81
CA PRO A 59 6.76 -1.75 -15.98
C PRO A 59 7.55 -1.86 -14.67
N MET A 60 6.82 -1.91 -13.56
CA MET A 60 7.38 -1.88 -12.19
C MET A 60 7.40 -3.28 -11.55
N THR A 61 7.42 -4.34 -12.35
CA THR A 61 7.34 -5.74 -11.89
C THR A 61 8.51 -6.15 -10.99
N GLN A 62 9.64 -5.44 -11.05
CA GLN A 62 10.77 -5.61 -10.14
C GLN A 62 10.39 -5.46 -8.66
N TYR A 63 9.32 -4.73 -8.35
CA TYR A 63 8.84 -4.51 -6.99
C TYR A 63 7.79 -5.53 -6.53
N LEU A 64 7.46 -6.53 -7.35
CA LEU A 64 6.43 -7.51 -7.01
C LEU A 64 6.71 -8.21 -5.67
N GLU A 65 7.98 -8.54 -5.40
CA GLU A 65 8.38 -9.17 -4.15
C GLU A 65 8.17 -8.25 -2.94
N ALA A 66 8.38 -6.94 -3.10
CA ALA A 66 8.15 -5.94 -2.06
C ALA A 66 6.66 -5.85 -1.65
N PHE A 67 5.76 -5.85 -2.64
CA PHE A 67 4.31 -5.88 -2.39
C PHE A 67 3.86 -7.20 -1.74
N LYS A 68 4.44 -8.34 -2.15
CA LYS A 68 4.19 -9.65 -1.54
C LYS A 68 4.66 -9.69 -0.08
N ALA A 69 5.90 -9.27 0.19
CA ALA A 69 6.48 -9.25 1.53
C ALA A 69 5.76 -8.30 2.49
N PHE A 70 5.13 -7.25 1.96
CA PHE A 70 4.27 -6.36 2.74
C PHE A 70 2.86 -6.92 2.96
N GLY A 71 2.41 -7.89 2.15
CA GLY A 71 1.04 -8.43 2.21
C GLY A 71 0.00 -7.52 1.57
N VAL A 72 0.41 -6.67 0.62
CA VAL A 72 -0.49 -5.74 -0.08
C VAL A 72 -1.28 -6.49 -1.14
N THR A 73 -2.57 -6.16 -1.24
CA THR A 73 -3.50 -6.74 -2.20
C THR A 73 -4.37 -5.63 -2.82
N GLU A 74 -5.21 -5.96 -3.80
CA GLU A 74 -6.06 -4.98 -4.49
C GLU A 74 -6.89 -4.11 -3.52
N ILE A 75 -7.48 -4.74 -2.49
CA ILE A 75 -8.32 -4.04 -1.50
C ILE A 75 -7.57 -2.95 -0.73
N HIS A 76 -6.24 -3.08 -0.61
CA HIS A 76 -5.37 -2.12 0.05
C HIS A 76 -4.91 -1.02 -0.91
N LEU A 77 -4.76 -1.32 -2.21
CA LEU A 77 -4.30 -0.38 -3.23
C LEU A 77 -5.41 0.52 -3.78
N ARG A 78 -6.61 -0.02 -3.94
CA ARG A 78 -7.74 0.72 -4.50
C ARG A 78 -8.07 2.02 -3.75
N PRO A 79 -8.03 2.08 -2.39
CA PRO A 79 -8.27 3.33 -1.67
C PRO A 79 -7.18 4.40 -1.90
N LEU A 80 -5.98 4.03 -2.35
CA LEU A 80 -4.86 4.95 -2.47
C LEU A 80 -5.13 6.08 -3.47
N SER A 81 -5.89 5.84 -4.54
CA SER A 81 -6.24 6.88 -5.51
C SER A 81 -6.97 8.08 -4.88
N LYS A 82 -7.63 7.87 -3.74
CA LYS A 82 -8.35 8.91 -2.99
C LYS A 82 -7.53 9.56 -1.87
N TRP A 83 -6.32 9.07 -1.63
CA TRP A 83 -5.47 9.60 -0.56
C TRP A 83 -4.72 10.86 -1.02
N GLU A 84 -4.31 11.66 -0.04
CA GLU A 84 -3.37 12.76 -0.27
C GLU A 84 -2.03 12.25 -0.82
N VAL A 85 -1.44 12.99 -1.76
CA VAL A 85 -0.24 12.60 -2.51
C VAL A 85 0.91 12.18 -1.59
N ASN A 86 1.22 13.00 -0.58
CA ASN A 86 2.32 12.72 0.35
C ASN A 86 2.09 11.41 1.11
N ARG A 87 0.86 11.19 1.59
CA ARG A 87 0.50 9.99 2.35
C ARG A 87 0.57 8.73 1.48
N ARG A 88 0.15 8.82 0.22
CA ARG A 88 0.24 7.70 -0.74
C ARG A 88 1.70 7.37 -1.07
N LYS A 89 2.51 8.38 -1.38
CA LYS A 89 3.95 8.22 -1.66
C LYS A 89 4.70 7.62 -0.46
N ASP A 90 4.37 8.05 0.76
CA ASP A 90 4.97 7.50 1.99
C ASP A 90 4.67 6.00 2.15
N LEU A 91 3.43 5.57 1.87
CA LEU A 91 3.07 4.16 1.93
C LEU A 91 3.77 3.36 0.84
N LEU A 92 3.75 3.84 -0.41
CA LEU A 92 4.43 3.19 -1.53
C LEU A 92 5.93 3.04 -1.22
N LYS A 93 6.57 4.08 -0.69
CA LYS A 93 7.98 4.02 -0.26
C LYS A 93 8.23 2.92 0.76
N LYS A 94 7.40 2.83 1.81
CA LYS A 94 7.50 1.77 2.82
C LYS A 94 7.32 0.36 2.26
N ILE A 95 6.44 0.19 1.25
CA ILE A 95 6.26 -1.10 0.58
C ILE A 95 7.54 -1.47 -0.16
N LEU A 96 8.06 -0.54 -0.96
CA LEU A 96 9.20 -0.75 -1.84
C LEU A 96 10.52 -0.98 -1.07
N GLU A 97 10.73 -0.27 0.04
CA GLU A 97 11.90 -0.42 0.93
C GLU A 97 11.97 -1.78 1.64
N LYS A 98 10.88 -2.56 1.66
CA LYS A 98 10.82 -3.83 2.39
C LYS A 98 11.71 -4.91 1.78
N VAL A 99 11.96 -4.83 0.48
CA VAL A 99 12.72 -5.86 -0.27
C VAL A 99 13.76 -5.23 -1.20
N SER A 100 13.55 -4.00 -1.67
CA SER A 100 14.49 -3.36 -2.59
C SER A 100 15.35 -2.29 -1.90
N GLN A 101 16.63 -2.31 -2.27
CA GLN A 101 17.63 -1.23 -2.10
C GLN A 101 17.11 0.11 -2.70
N PRO A 102 17.76 1.27 -2.43
CA PRO A 102 17.06 2.54 -2.23
C PRO A 102 16.12 2.88 -3.38
N VAL A 103 14.86 3.10 -3.02
CA VAL A 103 13.76 3.41 -3.93
C VAL A 103 14.00 4.78 -4.56
N SER A 104 14.02 4.86 -5.88
CA SER A 104 14.12 6.13 -6.58
C SER A 104 12.86 6.97 -6.40
N ASP A 105 13.02 8.28 -6.18
CA ASP A 105 11.90 9.23 -6.15
C ASP A 105 11.11 9.24 -7.47
N LEU A 106 11.76 8.88 -8.57
CA LEU A 106 11.14 8.74 -9.89
C LEU A 106 10.21 7.52 -9.93
N ASP A 107 10.65 6.38 -9.42
CA ASP A 107 9.85 5.14 -9.37
C ASP A 107 8.61 5.33 -8.47
N LEU A 108 8.78 6.03 -7.35
CA LEU A 108 7.67 6.45 -6.50
C LEU A 108 6.66 7.32 -7.23
N THR A 109 7.12 8.24 -8.06
CA THR A 109 6.25 9.14 -8.81
C THR A 109 5.50 8.39 -9.91
N PHE A 110 6.13 7.44 -10.60
CA PHE A 110 5.45 6.58 -11.56
C PHE A 110 4.37 5.73 -10.90
N LEU A 111 4.69 5.07 -9.77
CA LEU A 111 3.71 4.26 -9.03
C LEU A 111 2.58 5.09 -8.44
N ASP A 112 2.86 6.30 -7.95
CA ASP A 112 1.84 7.22 -7.43
C ASP A 112 0.84 7.62 -8.50
N ASN A 113 1.36 8.04 -9.65
CA ASN A 113 0.54 8.41 -10.81
C ASN A 113 -0.26 7.21 -11.33
N HIS A 114 0.38 6.04 -11.44
CA HIS A 114 -0.28 4.84 -11.90
C HIS A 114 -1.37 4.37 -10.93
N ALA A 115 -1.13 4.42 -9.62
CA ALA A 115 -2.15 4.11 -8.62
C ALA A 115 -3.35 5.07 -8.72
N CYS A 116 -3.13 6.35 -9.02
CA CYS A 116 -4.22 7.27 -9.27
C CYS A 116 -4.99 6.89 -10.53
N THR A 117 -4.31 6.70 -11.66
CA THR A 117 -4.99 6.46 -12.95
C THR A 117 -5.64 5.09 -13.07
N TYR A 118 -5.05 4.06 -12.45
CA TYR A 118 -5.55 2.69 -12.50
C TYR A 118 -6.87 2.50 -11.72
N PHE A 119 -7.07 3.26 -10.64
CA PHE A 119 -8.23 3.15 -9.74
C PHE A 119 -9.19 4.35 -9.77
N ASN A 120 -9.02 5.30 -10.70
CA ASN A 120 -9.95 6.41 -10.92
C ASN A 120 -11.12 5.96 -11.81
#